data_AF-A0A6A5WD62-F1
#
_entry.id   AF-A0A6A5WD62-F1
#
_cell.length_a   1.000
_cell.length_b   1.000
_cell.length_c   1.000
_cell.angle_alpha   90.00
_cell.angle_beta   90.00
_cell.angle_gamma   90.00
#
_symmetry.space_group_name_H-M   'P 1'
#
loop_
_entity.id
_entity.type
_entity.pdbx_description
1 polymer ?
#
loop_
_entity_poly.entity_id
_entity_poly.type
_entity_poly.pdbx_seq_one_letter_code
_entity_poly.pdbx_strand_id
1 'polypeptide(L)'
;LGKENYAWTLNASLLAELCTRLGRGKEALDLYLQVIDATTSILGQEHPSSLPTLTGASRCYRTIGWLKEAEALGMQVLETAKKLLLQE
;
A
#
# COMPACT_ATOMS: atom_id res chain seq x y z
N LEU A 1 7.20 -3.76 20.79
CA LEU A 1 6.79 -4.40 19.51
C LEU A 1 6.46 -3.27 18.55
N GLY A 2 7.48 -2.78 17.85
CA GLY A 2 7.38 -1.59 16.99
C GLY A 2 6.63 -1.86 15.69
N LYS A 3 6.43 -0.80 14.90
CA LYS A 3 5.77 -0.81 13.57
C LYS A 3 6.46 -1.72 12.54
N GLU A 4 7.58 -2.34 12.91
CA GLU A 4 8.40 -3.23 12.08
C GLU A 4 7.98 -4.72 12.16
N ASN A 5 7.01 -5.08 13.00
CA ASN A 5 6.55 -6.48 13.08
C ASN A 5 5.51 -6.77 11.98
N TYR A 6 5.66 -7.89 11.27
CA TYR A 6 4.73 -8.41 10.26
C TYR A 6 3.26 -8.45 10.72
N ALA A 7 3.02 -8.76 12.00
CA ALA A 7 1.68 -8.75 12.57
C ALA A 7 1.06 -7.34 12.59
N TRP A 8 1.88 -6.31 12.81
CA TRP A 8 1.41 -4.92 12.79
C TRP A 8 1.09 -4.47 11.35
N THR A 9 1.97 -4.75 10.38
CA THR A 9 1.75 -4.35 8.98
C THR A 9 0.50 -4.99 8.38
N LEU A 10 0.23 -6.26 8.70
CA LEU A 10 -0.98 -6.96 8.29
C LEU A 10 -2.25 -6.33 8.91
N ASN A 11 -2.24 -6.12 10.23
CA ASN A 11 -3.39 -5.54 10.93
C ASN A 11 -3.67 -4.09 10.51
N ALA A 12 -2.62 -3.29 10.31
CA ALA A 12 -2.75 -1.91 9.84
C ALA A 12 -3.29 -1.86 8.40
N SER A 13 -2.87 -2.77 7.51
CA SER A 13 -3.42 -2.88 6.15
C SER A 13 -4.90 -3.24 6.15
N LEU A 14 -5.31 -4.18 7.00
CA LEU A 14 -6.71 -4.57 7.15
C LEU A 14 -7.57 -3.42 7.67
N LEU A 15 -7.07 -2.67 8.67
CA LEU A 15 -7.74 -1.50 9.20
C LEU A 15 -7.86 -0.39 8.15
N ALA A 16 -6.83 -0.17 7.34
CA ALA A 16 -6.85 0.80 6.24
C ALA A 16 -7.92 0.45 5.18
N GLU A 17 -8.04 -0.83 4.84
CA GLU A 17 -9.07 -1.30 3.91
C GLU A 17 -10.48 -1.08 4.47
N LEU A 18 -10.70 -1.40 5.75
CA LEU A 18 -11.96 -1.14 6.41
C LEU A 18 -12.31 0.35 6.43
N CYS A 19 -11.34 1.21 6.78
CA CYS A 19 -11.52 2.66 6.78
C CYS A 19 -11.87 3.19 5.39
N THR A 20 -11.23 2.66 4.33
CA THR A 20 -11.54 3.02 2.94
C THR A 20 -13.00 2.70 2.61
N ARG A 21 -13.47 1.50 2.97
CA ARG A 21 -14.85 1.06 2.74
C ARG A 21 -15.89 1.88 3.52
N LEU A 22 -15.51 2.40 4.68
CA LEU A 22 -16.34 3.26 5.52
C LEU A 22 -16.32 4.74 5.09
N GLY A 23 -15.62 5.08 4.01
CA GLY A 23 -15.49 6.47 3.54
C GLY A 23 -14.51 7.32 4.35
N ARG A 24 -13.77 6.72 5.29
CA ARG A 24 -12.73 7.37 6.11
C ARG A 24 -11.39 7.40 5.35
N GLY A 25 -11.41 7.96 4.15
CA GLY A 25 -10.28 7.84 3.22
C GLY A 25 -8.97 8.47 3.70
N LYS A 26 -9.00 9.60 4.43
CA LYS A 26 -7.76 10.22 4.96
C LYS A 26 -7.06 9.34 6.00
N GLU A 27 -7.82 8.70 6.88
CA GLU A 27 -7.29 7.81 7.90
C GLU A 27 -6.79 6.50 7.30
N ALA A 28 -7.53 5.96 6.32
CA ALA A 28 -7.06 4.82 5.55
C ALA A 28 -5.74 5.12 4.83
N LEU A 29 -5.62 6.30 4.23
CA LEU A 29 -4.42 6.70 3.52
C LEU A 29 -3.22 6.79 4.48
N ASP A 30 -3.38 7.42 5.64
CA ASP A 30 -2.33 7.50 6.65
C ASP A 30 -1.84 6.10 7.07
N LEU A 31 -2.76 5.18 7.34
CA LEU A 31 -2.42 3.79 7.67
C LEU A 31 -1.69 3.10 6.52
N TYR A 32 -2.15 3.24 5.28
CA TYR A 32 -1.47 2.67 4.12
C TYR A 32 -0.04 3.22 3.96
N LEU A 33 0.19 4.52 4.16
CA LEU A 33 1.52 5.12 4.07
C LEU A 33 2.46 4.60 5.16
N GLN A 34 1.97 4.46 6.40
CA GLN A 34 2.77 3.88 7.48
C GLN A 34 3.14 2.41 7.18
N VAL A 35 2.26 1.62 6.57
CA VAL A 35 2.57 0.25 6.17
C VAL A 35 3.55 0.22 4.99
N ILE A 36 3.42 1.11 4.01
CA ILE A 36 4.35 1.21 2.88
C ILE A 36 5.76 1.50 3.40
N ASP A 37 5.91 2.45 4.31
CA ASP A 37 7.20 2.80 4.91
C ASP A 37 7.82 1.59 5.64
N ALA A 38 7.04 0.93 6.50
CA ALA A 38 7.49 -0.26 7.22
C ALA A 38 7.88 -1.42 6.29
N THR A 39 7.04 -1.75 5.30
CA THR A 39 7.30 -2.85 4.37
C THR A 39 8.47 -2.55 3.43
N THR A 40 8.61 -1.30 2.98
CA THR A 40 9.75 -0.86 2.16
C THR A 40 11.05 -0.91 2.96
N SER A 41 11.04 -0.52 4.23
CA SER A 41 12.22 -0.59 5.08
C SER A 41 12.69 -2.03 5.38
N ILE A 42 11.76 -3.00 5.44
CA ILE A 42 12.08 -4.40 5.79
C ILE A 42 12.43 -5.23 4.56
N LEU A 43 11.63 -5.10 3.49
CA LEU A 43 11.66 -6.00 2.33
C LEU A 43 12.19 -5.32 1.06
N GLY A 44 12.25 -3.99 1.05
CA GLY A 44 12.53 -3.19 -0.15
C GLY A 44 11.26 -2.87 -0.95
N GLN A 45 11.36 -1.80 -1.75
CA GLN A 45 10.23 -1.24 -2.51
C GLN A 45 9.71 -2.20 -3.61
N GLU A 46 10.60 -3.03 -4.18
CA GLU A 46 10.29 -3.94 -5.29
C GLU A 46 9.84 -5.34 -4.83
N HIS A 47 9.70 -5.58 -3.52
CA HIS A 47 9.35 -6.91 -3.02
C HIS A 47 7.88 -7.27 -3.31
N PRO A 48 7.54 -8.52 -3.72
CA PRO A 48 6.16 -8.92 -4.01
C PRO A 48 5.16 -8.61 -2.88
N SER A 49 5.60 -8.73 -1.61
CA SER A 49 4.75 -8.45 -0.44
C SER A 49 4.44 -6.97 -0.20
N SER A 50 5.09 -6.02 -0.89
CA SER A 50 4.75 -4.59 -0.81
C SER A 50 3.60 -4.21 -1.76
N LEU A 51 3.39 -4.99 -2.83
CA LEU A 51 2.38 -4.72 -3.87
C LEU A 51 0.93 -4.62 -3.34
N PRO A 52 0.46 -5.48 -2.41
CA PRO A 52 -0.90 -5.40 -1.90
C PRO A 52 -1.17 -4.07 -1.20
N THR A 53 -0.21 -3.58 -0.40
CA THR A 53 -0.35 -2.31 0.34
C THR A 53 -0.33 -1.11 -0.61
N LEU A 54 0.59 -1.09 -1.58
CA LEU A 54 0.64 -0.05 -2.62
C LEU A 54 -0.66 0.00 -3.44
N THR A 55 -1.22 -1.17 -3.78
CA THR A 55 -2.51 -1.28 -4.46
C THR A 55 -3.66 -0.75 -3.61
N GLY A 56 -3.67 -1.06 -2.31
CA GLY A 56 -4.64 -0.54 -1.35
C GLY A 56 -4.60 0.98 -1.25
N ALA A 57 -3.40 1.56 -1.16
CA ALA A 57 -3.19 3.01 -1.16
C ALA A 57 -3.69 3.69 -2.45
N SER A 58 -3.42 3.10 -3.62
CA SER A 58 -3.91 3.62 -4.91
C SER A 58 -5.45 3.64 -4.96
N ARG A 59 -6.10 2.57 -4.49
CA ARG A 59 -7.57 2.53 -4.35
C ARG A 59 -8.07 3.61 -3.40
N CYS A 60 -7.38 3.84 -2.29
CA CYS A 60 -7.72 4.87 -1.32
C CYS A 60 -7.63 6.28 -1.92
N TYR A 61 -6.53 6.59 -2.62
CA TYR A 61 -6.36 7.84 -3.37
C TYR A 61 -7.52 8.10 -4.35
N ARG A 62 -7.94 7.05 -5.08
CA ARG A 62 -9.11 7.15 -5.96
C ARG A 62 -10.40 7.47 -5.20
N THR A 63 -10.61 6.85 -4.04
CA THR A 63 -11.80 7.08 -3.20
C THR A 63 -11.85 8.51 -2.64
N ILE A 64 -10.71 9.14 -2.34
CA ILE A 64 -10.65 10.54 -1.86
C ILE A 64 -10.58 11.59 -2.98
N GLY A 65 -10.59 11.16 -4.26
CA GLY A 65 -10.57 12.05 -5.43
C GLY A 65 -9.18 12.51 -5.89
N TRP A 66 -8.11 11.93 -5.33
CA TRP A 66 -6.72 12.26 -5.67
C TRP A 66 -6.23 11.35 -6.79
N LEU A 67 -6.74 11.60 -8.00
CA LEU A 67 -6.58 10.70 -9.14
C LEU A 67 -5.14 10.64 -9.67
N LYS A 68 -4.38 11.74 -9.58
CA LYS A 68 -2.98 11.78 -10.07
C LYS A 68 -2.07 10.90 -9.22
N GLU A 69 -2.24 10.95 -7.90
CA GLU A 69 -1.53 10.15 -6.93
C GLU A 69 -1.92 8.67 -7.05
N ALA A 70 -3.21 8.39 -7.28
CA ALA A 70 -3.69 7.04 -7.54
C ALA A 70 -3.05 6.44 -8.80
N GLU A 71 -2.98 7.21 -9.89
CA GLU A 71 -2.38 6.82 -11.17
C GLU A 71 -0.87 6.59 -11.03
N ALA A 72 -0.15 7.52 -10.42
CA ALA A 72 1.29 7.39 -10.20
C ALA A 72 1.63 6.11 -9.40
N LEU A 73 0.88 5.87 -8.32
CA LEU A 73 1.10 4.68 -7.49
C LEU A 73 0.69 3.38 -8.22
N GLY A 74 -0.38 3.43 -9.02
CA GLY A 74 -0.79 2.31 -9.86
C GLY A 74 0.24 1.95 -10.93
N MET A 75 0.89 2.96 -11.54
CA MET A 75 1.99 2.73 -12.49
C MET A 75 3.19 2.07 -11.81
N GLN A 76 3.55 2.51 -10.61
CA GLN A 76 4.63 1.91 -9.82
C GLN A 76 4.34 0.42 -9.52
N VAL A 77 3.10 0.09 -9.12
CA VAL A 77 2.67 -1.30 -8.88
C VAL A 77 2.80 -2.13 -10.16
N LEU A 78 2.35 -1.61 -11.30
CA LEU A 78 2.42 -2.30 -12.58
C LEU A 78 3.86 -2.56 -13.03
N GLU A 79 4.74 -1.58 -12.90
CA GLU A 79 6.16 -1.73 -13.27
C GLU A 79 6.86 -2.76 -12.39
N THR A 80 6.62 -2.71 -11.09
CA THR A 80 7.19 -3.65 -10.13
C THR A 80 6.69 -5.08 -10.39
N ALA A 81 5.38 -5.25 -10.61
CA ALA A 81 4.80 -6.55 -10.94
C ALA A 81 5.37 -7.13 -12.25
N LYS A 82 5.59 -6.29 -13.28
CA LYS A 82 6.24 -6.70 -14.53
C LYS A 82 7.67 -7.18 -14.31
N LYS A 83 8.47 -6.45 -13.52
CA LYS A 83 9.84 -6.84 -13.19
C LYS A 83 9.89 -8.19 -12.50
N LEU A 84 9.02 -8.42 -11.52
CA LEU A 84 8.93 -9.68 -10.79
C LEU A 84 8.55 -10.84 -11.71
N LEU A 85 7.57 -10.64 -12.60
CA LEU A 85 7.14 -11.68 -13.55
C LEU A 85 8.23 -12.05 -14.58
N LEU A 86 9.13 -11.11 -14.91
CA LEU A 86 10.25 -11.33 -15.83
C LEU A 86 11.48 -11.95 -15.15
N GLN A 87 11.48 -12.03 -13.82
CA GLN A 87 12.54 -12.63 -13.01
C GLN A 87 12.27 -14.11 -12.66
N GLU A 88 11.07 -14.63 -12.95
CA GLU A 88 10.70 -16.05 -12.89
C GLU A 88 11.05 -16.79 -14.19
#